data_AF-A0A1G7RF83-F1
#
_entry.id   AF-A0A1G7RF83-F1
#
_cell.length_a   1.000
_cell.length_b   1.000
_cell.length_c   1.000
_cell.angle_alpha   90.00
_cell.angle_beta   90.00
_cell.angle_gamma   90.00
#
_symmetry.space_group_name_H-M   'P 1'
#
loop_
_entity.id
_entity.type
_entity.pdbx_description
1 polymer ?
#
loop_
_entity_poly.entity_id
_entity_poly.type
_entity_poly.pdbx_seq_one_letter_code
_entity_poly.pdbx_strand_id
1 'polypeptide(L)'
;AGQGTGQIWTATSGAVASGSPAAVTVPAGMLVDGWKVRWRARAANTTAATTSAWSAWQTATIDVPNPTVDAFQVTPSAQVNGTTVATSLTPTLHTTATDPAAQPVRVEFEVEHASDAPAGQGTGQIWTGSADSVASGTQADLTLPADKLSDGWKVRWRVRAVNAATTIGSPWSHWQPFTVDLPDPVSEPAVGPMQVSPSRLVDGATVTSSLTPSLLAQVSSEWPARSLTVLAQRGLDGIFAGWR
;
A
#
# COMPACT_ATOMS: atom_id res chain seq x y z
N ALA A 1 20.69 20.80 3.84
CA ALA A 1 20.50 21.89 4.82
C ALA A 1 21.86 22.48 5.18
N GLY A 2 21.98 23.81 5.34
CA GLY A 2 23.23 24.43 5.79
C GLY A 2 23.56 24.02 7.22
N GLN A 3 24.84 23.80 7.53
CA GLN A 3 25.28 23.51 8.90
C GLN A 3 25.03 24.74 9.78
N GLY A 4 24.40 24.55 10.95
CA GLY A 4 24.17 25.64 11.89
C GLY A 4 25.50 26.28 12.32
N THR A 5 25.55 27.61 12.37
CA THR A 5 26.73 28.35 12.87
C THR A 5 26.59 28.66 14.35
N GLY A 6 27.69 28.59 15.10
CA GLY A 6 27.73 28.99 16.51
C GLY A 6 27.72 27.81 17.48
N GLN A 7 27.35 28.08 18.72
CA GLN A 7 27.27 27.05 19.76
C GLN A 7 25.97 26.26 19.58
N ILE A 8 26.10 24.97 19.26
CA ILE A 8 24.96 24.06 19.08
C ILE A 8 24.36 23.69 20.44
N TRP A 9 25.21 23.35 21.41
CA TRP A 9 24.79 22.91 22.74
C TRP A 9 25.93 22.97 23.76
N THR A 10 25.60 22.89 25.05
CA THR A 10 26.54 22.66 26.16
C THR A 10 25.88 21.87 27.28
N ALA A 11 26.66 21.06 27.99
CA ALA A 11 26.24 20.45 29.25
C ALA A 11 27.42 20.20 30.18
N THR A 12 27.07 19.78 31.39
CA THR A 12 27.99 19.32 32.43
C THR A 12 27.63 17.87 32.74
N SER A 13 28.65 17.02 32.90
CA SER A 13 28.46 15.64 33.35
C SER A 13 28.10 15.62 34.84
N GLY A 14 27.72 14.44 35.34
CA GLY A 14 27.80 14.17 36.78
C GLY A 14 29.24 14.29 37.30
N ALA A 15 29.39 14.36 38.63
CA ALA A 15 30.70 14.28 39.27
C ALA A 15 31.34 12.92 39.00
N VAL A 16 32.62 12.92 38.60
CA VAL A 16 33.39 11.71 38.33
C VAL A 16 34.67 11.71 39.15
N ALA A 17 35.15 10.52 39.53
CA ALA A 17 36.44 10.37 40.19
C ALA A 17 37.59 10.76 39.24
N SER A 18 38.69 11.23 39.80
CA SER A 18 39.89 11.54 39.01
C SER A 18 40.35 10.33 38.20
N GLY A 19 40.71 10.55 36.94
CA GLY A 19 41.11 9.49 36.01
C GLY A 19 39.97 8.67 35.41
N SER A 20 38.72 8.87 35.86
CA SER A 20 37.54 8.24 35.25
C SER A 20 37.00 9.06 34.08
N PRO A 21 36.41 8.41 33.05
CA PRO A 21 35.78 9.12 31.95
C PRO A 21 34.54 9.86 32.42
N ALA A 22 34.38 11.11 31.96
CA ALA A 22 33.14 11.87 32.06
C ALA A 22 32.35 11.74 30.76
N ALA A 23 31.05 11.50 30.86
CA ALA A 23 30.15 11.40 29.71
C ALA A 23 29.02 12.42 29.81
N VAL A 24 28.61 12.93 28.64
CA VAL A 24 27.39 13.73 28.46
C VAL A 24 26.70 13.24 27.20
N THR A 25 25.37 13.14 27.26
CA THR A 25 24.56 12.76 26.09
C THR A 25 24.09 14.03 25.39
N VAL A 26 24.28 14.10 24.08
CA VAL A 26 23.73 15.19 23.27
C VAL A 26 22.22 14.99 23.17
N PRO A 27 21.39 16.01 23.50
CA PRO A 27 19.95 15.90 23.39
C PRO A 27 19.48 15.58 21.97
N ALA A 28 18.37 14.86 21.86
CA ALA A 28 17.73 14.58 20.57
C ALA A 28 17.42 15.87 19.81
N GLY A 29 17.56 15.83 18.48
CA GLY A 29 17.29 16.97 17.59
C GLY A 29 18.39 18.06 17.54
N MET A 30 19.45 17.95 18.35
CA MET A 30 20.56 18.92 18.34
C MET A 30 21.55 18.71 17.19
N LEU A 31 21.61 17.49 16.66
CA LEU A 31 22.51 17.10 15.58
C LEU A 31 21.70 16.57 14.41
N VAL A 32 22.23 16.79 13.20
CA VAL A 32 21.65 16.31 11.95
C VAL A 32 22.70 15.49 11.22
N ASP A 33 22.25 14.49 10.48
CA ASP A 33 23.12 13.69 9.62
C ASP A 33 23.94 14.54 8.63
N GLY A 34 25.17 14.11 8.37
CA GLY A 34 26.15 14.82 7.54
C GLY A 34 26.78 16.06 8.17
N TRP A 35 26.42 16.43 9.40
CA TRP A 35 27.03 17.59 10.07
C TRP A 35 28.49 17.33 10.46
N LYS A 36 29.35 18.30 10.15
CA LYS A 36 30.71 18.39 10.68
C LYS A 36 30.68 19.31 11.88
N VAL A 37 30.89 18.76 13.06
CA VAL A 37 30.85 19.50 14.33
C VAL A 37 32.24 19.62 14.94
N ARG A 38 32.39 20.60 15.83
CA ARG A 38 33.55 20.69 16.72
C ARG A 38 33.11 20.75 18.17
N TRP A 39 33.88 20.15 19.06
CA TRP A 39 33.60 20.11 20.50
C TRP A 39 34.90 20.30 21.30
N ARG A 40 34.76 20.71 22.56
CA ARG A 40 35.87 20.86 23.51
C ARG A 40 35.34 20.65 24.93
N ALA A 41 36.22 20.30 25.86
CA ALA A 41 35.87 20.05 27.25
C ALA A 41 36.79 20.82 28.21
N ARG A 42 36.34 21.03 29.45
CA ARG A 42 37.16 21.54 30.55
C ARG A 42 36.74 20.85 31.84
N ALA A 43 37.68 20.69 32.77
CA ALA A 43 37.40 20.15 34.09
C ALA A 43 37.01 21.27 35.06
N ALA A 44 36.08 20.96 35.98
CA ALA A 44 35.72 21.82 37.09
C ALA A 44 35.80 21.02 38.40
N ASN A 45 36.51 21.56 39.38
CA ASN A 45 36.47 21.07 40.76
C ASN A 45 35.54 22.00 41.54
N THR A 46 34.31 21.54 41.75
CA THR A 46 33.26 22.33 42.41
C THR A 46 33.54 22.54 43.89
N THR A 47 34.14 21.57 44.58
CA THR A 47 34.53 21.69 45.99
C THR A 47 35.60 22.77 46.20
N ALA A 48 36.59 22.82 45.31
CA ALA A 48 37.67 23.80 45.37
C ALA A 48 37.38 25.08 44.57
N ALA A 49 36.20 25.21 43.95
CA ALA A 49 35.81 26.30 43.06
C ALA A 49 36.86 26.64 41.97
N THR A 50 37.55 25.63 41.44
CA THR A 50 38.59 25.80 40.41
C THR A 50 38.18 25.16 39.08
N THR A 51 38.70 25.69 37.98
CA THR A 51 38.40 25.19 36.63
C THR A 51 39.66 25.19 35.77
N SER A 52 39.81 24.17 34.92
CA SER A 52 40.91 24.12 33.96
C SER A 52 40.68 25.08 32.79
N ALA A 53 41.73 25.32 32.01
CA ALA A 53 41.55 25.83 30.64
C ALA A 53 40.70 24.86 29.82
N TRP A 54 40.07 25.37 28.75
CA TRP A 54 39.44 24.52 27.75
C TRP A 54 40.50 23.72 27.00
N SER A 55 40.16 22.48 26.63
CA SER A 55 40.93 21.72 25.66
C SER A 55 40.98 22.45 24.30
N ALA A 56 41.91 22.01 23.45
CA ALA A 56 41.81 22.28 22.03
C ALA A 56 40.46 21.77 21.46
N TRP A 57 40.03 22.37 20.35
CA TRP A 57 38.86 21.90 19.62
C TRP A 57 39.15 20.54 18.98
N GLN A 58 38.19 19.63 19.12
CA GLN A 58 38.13 18.33 18.43
C GLN A 58 37.02 18.38 17.39
N THR A 59 37.15 17.62 16.30
CA THR A 59 36.15 17.55 15.22
C THR A 59 35.49 16.18 15.14
N ALA A 60 34.22 16.14 14.73
CA ALA A 60 33.50 14.91 14.44
C ALA A 60 32.58 15.10 13.23
N THR A 61 32.30 14.01 12.51
CA THR A 61 31.25 13.96 11.50
C THR A 61 30.10 13.12 12.05
N ILE A 62 28.89 13.64 11.95
CA ILE A 62 27.68 12.89 12.27
C ILE A 62 27.29 12.13 11.00
N ASP A 63 27.32 10.81 11.09
CA ASP A 63 26.96 9.89 10.02
C ASP A 63 25.97 8.88 10.62
N VAL A 64 24.69 9.10 10.32
CA VAL A 64 23.60 8.26 10.80
C VAL A 64 23.13 7.40 9.62
N PRO A 65 23.31 6.07 9.67
CA PRO A 65 22.94 5.20 8.57
C PRO A 65 21.44 5.26 8.24
N ASN A 66 21.12 5.28 6.94
CA ASN A 66 19.75 5.27 6.47
C ASN A 66 19.08 3.92 6.72
N PRO A 67 17.76 3.90 6.95
CA PRO A 67 16.99 2.67 6.82
C PRO A 67 17.02 2.15 5.38
N THR A 68 16.65 0.89 5.19
CA THR A 68 16.56 0.22 3.89
C THR A 68 15.20 -0.43 3.70
N VAL A 69 14.80 -0.62 2.43
CA VAL A 69 13.57 -1.33 2.04
C VAL A 69 13.89 -2.39 0.99
N ASP A 70 13.31 -3.56 1.13
CA ASP A 70 13.44 -4.69 0.18
C ASP A 70 12.18 -5.58 0.19
N ALA A 71 12.28 -6.78 -0.39
CA ALA A 71 11.21 -7.79 -0.42
C ALA A 71 9.86 -7.25 -0.92
N PHE A 72 9.87 -6.58 -2.08
CA PHE A 72 8.69 -5.96 -2.68
C PHE A 72 7.70 -7.01 -3.19
N GLN A 73 6.44 -6.94 -2.75
CA GLN A 73 5.38 -7.85 -3.22
C GLN A 73 4.04 -7.13 -3.35
N VAL A 74 3.13 -7.71 -4.15
CA VAL A 74 1.75 -7.26 -4.34
C VAL A 74 0.84 -8.45 -4.09
N THR A 75 -0.20 -8.32 -3.26
CA THR A 75 -1.11 -9.43 -2.92
C THR A 75 -2.58 -8.98 -2.93
N PRO A 76 -3.52 -9.75 -3.51
CA PRO A 76 -3.28 -10.94 -4.31
C PRO A 76 -2.67 -10.59 -5.67
N SER A 77 -1.72 -11.41 -6.13
CA SER A 77 -1.18 -11.32 -7.48
C SER A 77 -0.75 -12.68 -8.02
N ALA A 78 -0.56 -12.72 -9.33
CA ALA A 78 0.07 -13.83 -10.04
C ALA A 78 1.26 -13.30 -10.86
N GLN A 79 2.19 -14.21 -11.21
CA GLN A 79 3.24 -13.91 -12.18
C GLN A 79 2.79 -14.42 -13.56
N VAL A 80 2.61 -13.52 -14.51
CA VAL A 80 2.24 -13.84 -15.89
C VAL A 80 3.35 -13.33 -16.81
N ASN A 81 4.05 -14.25 -17.48
CA ASN A 81 5.18 -13.92 -18.37
C ASN A 81 6.24 -13.00 -17.71
N GLY A 82 6.53 -13.23 -16.42
CA GLY A 82 7.49 -12.43 -15.66
C GLY A 82 6.99 -11.04 -15.24
N THR A 83 5.69 -10.77 -15.41
CA THR A 83 5.02 -9.55 -14.95
C THR A 83 4.14 -9.86 -13.76
N THR A 84 4.22 -9.05 -12.71
CA THR A 84 3.30 -9.10 -11.58
C THR A 84 1.92 -8.60 -12.01
N VAL A 85 0.89 -9.42 -11.82
CA VAL A 85 -0.50 -9.13 -12.17
C VAL A 85 -1.35 -9.20 -10.92
N ALA A 86 -1.85 -8.05 -10.45
CA ALA A 86 -2.77 -7.97 -9.33
C ALA A 86 -4.17 -8.42 -9.77
N THR A 87 -4.73 -9.37 -9.03
CA THR A 87 -6.06 -9.97 -9.31
C THR A 87 -7.17 -9.33 -8.48
N SER A 88 -6.94 -8.10 -8.01
CA SER A 88 -7.83 -7.32 -7.17
C SER A 88 -7.64 -5.83 -7.44
N LEU A 89 -8.71 -5.04 -7.29
CA LEU A 89 -8.66 -3.57 -7.33
C LEU A 89 -8.13 -2.93 -6.03
N THR A 90 -8.03 -3.72 -4.96
CA THR A 90 -7.50 -3.28 -3.66
C THR A 90 -6.36 -4.21 -3.22
N PRO A 91 -5.27 -4.34 -3.99
CA PRO A 91 -4.16 -5.16 -3.57
C PRO A 91 -3.44 -4.51 -2.38
N THR A 92 -2.80 -5.35 -1.58
CA THR A 92 -1.84 -4.95 -0.55
C THR A 92 -0.45 -4.92 -1.13
N LEU A 93 0.25 -3.81 -0.92
CA LEU A 93 1.67 -3.69 -1.19
C LEU A 93 2.44 -4.12 0.06
N HIS A 94 3.50 -4.89 -0.15
CA HIS A 94 4.33 -5.40 0.92
C HIS A 94 5.80 -5.02 0.68
N THR A 95 6.51 -4.70 1.76
CA THR A 95 7.97 -4.56 1.76
C THR A 95 8.50 -4.95 3.14
N THR A 96 9.77 -5.29 3.26
CA THR A 96 10.44 -5.36 4.56
C THR A 96 11.28 -4.09 4.74
N ALA A 97 11.15 -3.45 5.89
CA ALA A 97 11.90 -2.25 6.22
C ALA A 97 12.88 -2.51 7.37
N THR A 98 14.14 -2.13 7.20
CA THR A 98 15.19 -2.36 8.21
C THR A 98 15.84 -1.03 8.59
N ASP A 99 15.82 -0.71 9.88
CA ASP A 99 16.53 0.41 10.48
C ASP A 99 17.83 -0.09 11.16
N PRO A 100 19.00 0.50 10.85
CA PRO A 100 20.28 0.13 11.44
C PRO A 100 20.38 0.28 12.96
N ALA A 101 19.58 1.16 13.57
CA ALA A 101 19.48 1.32 15.02
C ALA A 101 18.35 0.47 15.63
N ALA A 102 17.80 -0.46 14.85
CA ALA A 102 16.66 -1.32 15.20
C ALA A 102 15.44 -0.54 15.72
N GLN A 103 15.28 0.71 15.29
CA GLN A 103 14.13 1.54 15.66
C GLN A 103 12.94 1.27 14.74
N PRO A 104 11.70 1.49 15.21
CA PRO A 104 10.53 1.49 14.35
C PRO A 104 10.60 2.58 13.28
N VAL A 105 10.04 2.29 12.10
CA VAL A 105 10.03 3.20 10.94
C VAL A 105 8.59 3.45 10.45
N ARG A 106 8.38 4.62 9.85
CA ARG A 106 7.26 4.87 8.94
C ARG A 106 7.67 4.39 7.55
N VAL A 107 6.85 3.58 6.89
CA VAL A 107 7.08 3.13 5.52
C VAL A 107 6.10 3.86 4.61
N GLU A 108 6.62 4.65 3.67
CA GLU A 108 5.83 5.48 2.76
C GLU A 108 5.80 4.85 1.38
N PHE A 109 4.63 4.86 0.74
CA PHE A 109 4.36 4.26 -0.55
C PHE A 109 3.79 5.32 -1.51
N GLU A 110 4.20 5.24 -2.76
CA GLU A 110 3.60 5.99 -3.87
C GLU A 110 3.20 5.05 -4.99
N VAL A 111 2.05 5.31 -5.59
CA VAL A 111 1.49 4.56 -6.72
C VAL A 111 1.19 5.53 -7.86
N GLU A 112 1.63 5.19 -9.06
CA GLU A 112 1.46 5.98 -10.27
C GLU A 112 1.05 5.12 -11.46
N HIS A 113 0.53 5.76 -12.50
CA HIS A 113 0.46 5.13 -13.82
C HIS A 113 1.87 4.80 -14.30
N ALA A 114 2.02 3.64 -14.96
CA ALA A 114 3.28 3.29 -15.60
C ALA A 114 3.60 4.29 -16.71
N SER A 115 4.89 4.60 -16.90
CA SER A 115 5.31 5.57 -17.94
C SER A 115 5.06 5.07 -19.36
N ASP A 116 4.91 3.76 -19.54
CA ASP A 116 4.57 3.07 -20.79
C ASP A 116 3.10 2.62 -20.83
N ALA A 117 2.26 3.15 -19.93
CA ALA A 117 0.83 2.84 -19.92
C ALA A 117 0.17 3.25 -21.26
N PRO A 118 -0.76 2.44 -21.79
CA PRO A 118 -1.53 2.80 -22.97
C PRO A 118 -2.25 4.14 -22.83
N ALA A 119 -2.46 4.81 -23.96
CA ALA A 119 -3.26 6.03 -24.00
C ALA A 119 -4.66 5.79 -23.41
N GLY A 120 -5.12 6.70 -22.55
CA GLY A 120 -6.43 6.63 -21.90
C GLY A 120 -6.44 6.07 -20.48
N GLN A 121 -5.34 5.51 -19.97
CA GLN A 121 -5.27 5.07 -18.57
C GLN A 121 -5.01 6.23 -17.58
N GLY A 122 -4.38 7.32 -18.04
CA GLY A 122 -3.98 8.44 -17.19
C GLY A 122 -2.46 8.59 -17.10
N THR A 123 -2.00 9.64 -16.43
CA THR A 123 -0.57 9.92 -16.20
C THR A 123 -0.35 10.45 -14.80
N GLY A 124 0.79 10.10 -14.19
CA GLY A 124 1.19 10.65 -12.89
C GLY A 124 0.61 9.87 -11.70
N GLN A 125 0.55 10.56 -10.56
CA GLN A 125 0.23 9.96 -9.26
C GLN A 125 -1.24 9.54 -9.15
N ILE A 126 -1.43 8.28 -8.77
CA ILE A 126 -2.72 7.67 -8.45
C ILE A 126 -3.00 7.83 -6.96
N TRP A 127 -1.99 7.50 -6.12
CA TRP A 127 -2.18 7.42 -4.68
C TRP A 127 -0.86 7.48 -3.91
N THR A 128 -0.93 7.95 -2.66
CA THR A 128 0.14 7.87 -1.67
C THR A 128 -0.42 7.42 -0.33
N GLY A 129 0.39 6.70 0.43
CA GLY A 129 0.02 6.25 1.77
C GLY A 129 1.23 5.78 2.57
N SER A 130 1.00 5.34 3.79
CA SER A 130 2.08 4.89 4.66
C SER A 130 1.62 3.91 5.74
N ALA A 131 2.50 3.00 6.12
CA ALA A 131 2.39 2.19 7.33
C ALA A 131 3.25 2.81 8.44
N ASP A 132 2.67 3.00 9.62
CA ASP A 132 3.32 3.64 10.76
C ASP A 132 3.84 2.63 11.77
N SER A 133 4.90 3.01 12.50
CA SER A 133 5.45 2.22 13.61
C SER A 133 5.82 0.78 13.25
N VAL A 134 6.28 0.55 12.01
CA VAL A 134 6.74 -0.76 11.54
C VAL A 134 8.01 -1.12 12.27
N ALA A 135 8.04 -2.27 12.94
CA ALA A 135 9.23 -2.75 13.62
C ALA A 135 10.34 -3.07 12.61
N SER A 136 11.59 -2.73 12.94
CA SER A 136 12.74 -3.00 12.08
C SER A 136 12.86 -4.50 11.77
N GLY A 137 13.07 -4.84 10.49
CA GLY A 137 13.19 -6.21 9.99
C GLY A 137 11.84 -6.93 9.81
N THR A 138 10.72 -6.24 9.99
CA THR A 138 9.38 -6.80 9.78
C THR A 138 8.74 -6.31 8.49
N GLN A 139 7.71 -7.03 8.03
CA GLN A 139 6.92 -6.68 6.86
C GLN A 139 6.03 -5.47 7.15
N ALA A 140 6.06 -4.50 6.25
CA ALA A 140 5.12 -3.39 6.19
C ALA A 140 4.09 -3.69 5.10
N ASP A 141 2.82 -3.58 5.47
CA ASP A 141 1.68 -3.85 4.61
C ASP A 141 0.86 -2.59 4.40
N LEU A 142 0.44 -2.35 3.17
CA LEU A 142 -0.45 -1.24 2.87
C LEU A 142 -1.44 -1.59 1.75
N THR A 143 -2.71 -1.71 2.11
CA THR A 143 -3.81 -1.99 1.18
C THR A 143 -4.19 -0.73 0.42
N LEU A 144 -4.24 -0.83 -0.91
CA LEU A 144 -4.72 0.25 -1.76
C LEU A 144 -6.21 0.49 -1.51
N PRO A 145 -6.65 1.76 -1.41
CA PRO A 145 -8.07 2.07 -1.25
C PRO A 145 -8.88 1.60 -2.46
N ALA A 146 -10.15 1.30 -2.23
CA ALA A 146 -11.12 1.13 -3.30
C ALA A 146 -11.14 2.36 -4.23
N ASP A 147 -11.58 2.15 -5.47
CA ASP A 147 -11.76 3.18 -6.49
C ASP A 147 -10.46 3.89 -6.94
N LYS A 148 -9.28 3.37 -6.55
CA LYS A 148 -7.97 3.89 -7.01
C LYS A 148 -7.44 3.20 -8.25
N LEU A 149 -7.84 1.96 -8.45
CA LEU A 149 -7.41 1.16 -9.60
C LEU A 149 -8.61 0.82 -10.47
N SER A 150 -8.36 0.60 -11.76
CA SER A 150 -9.32 0.00 -12.68
C SER A 150 -8.69 -1.21 -13.36
N ASP A 151 -9.56 -2.09 -13.84
CA ASP A 151 -9.15 -3.27 -14.58
C ASP A 151 -8.37 -2.92 -15.85
N GLY A 152 -7.37 -3.75 -16.19
CA GLY A 152 -6.46 -3.55 -17.31
C GLY A 152 -5.39 -2.46 -17.13
N TRP A 153 -5.32 -1.79 -15.97
CA TRP A 153 -4.34 -0.71 -15.76
C TRP A 153 -2.92 -1.23 -15.61
N LYS A 154 -1.96 -0.53 -16.25
CA LYS A 154 -0.53 -0.65 -15.97
C LYS A 154 -0.12 0.42 -14.98
N VAL A 155 0.42 -0.02 -13.85
CA VAL A 155 0.77 0.83 -12.73
C VAL A 155 2.17 0.51 -12.22
N ARG A 156 2.72 1.44 -11.45
CA ARG A 156 3.99 1.27 -10.77
C ARG A 156 3.91 1.84 -9.37
N TRP A 157 4.65 1.24 -8.45
CA TRP A 157 4.75 1.74 -7.09
C TRP A 157 6.19 1.81 -6.63
N ARG A 158 6.45 2.65 -5.64
CA ARG A 158 7.75 2.72 -4.97
C ARG A 158 7.52 2.94 -3.49
N VAL A 159 8.57 2.68 -2.72
CA VAL A 159 8.50 2.69 -1.26
C VAL A 159 9.79 3.25 -0.67
N ARG A 160 9.69 3.88 0.50
CA ARG A 160 10.84 4.26 1.32
C ARG A 160 10.52 4.08 2.80
N ALA A 161 11.55 3.92 3.62
CA ALA A 161 11.43 3.91 5.07
C ALA A 161 11.93 5.24 5.65
N VAL A 162 11.29 5.72 6.70
CA VAL A 162 11.65 6.92 7.44
C VAL A 162 11.71 6.58 8.91
N ASN A 163 12.87 6.77 9.53
CA ASN A 163 13.01 6.62 10.97
C ASN A 163 12.24 7.75 11.67
N ALA A 164 11.21 7.40 12.44
CA ALA A 164 10.31 8.38 13.04
C ALA A 164 10.99 9.25 14.10
N ALA A 165 12.04 8.74 14.76
CA ALA A 165 12.77 9.47 15.80
C ALA A 165 13.78 10.46 15.23
N THR A 166 14.48 10.10 14.14
CA THR A 166 15.53 10.93 13.54
C THR A 166 15.07 11.71 12.32
N THR A 167 13.90 11.38 11.76
CA THR A 167 13.36 11.88 10.47
C THR A 167 14.23 11.54 9.25
N ILE A 168 15.22 10.66 9.43
CA ILE A 168 16.12 10.22 8.36
C ILE A 168 15.39 9.16 7.53
N GLY A 169 15.35 9.38 6.22
CA GLY A 169 14.71 8.49 5.27
C GLY A 169 15.70 7.76 4.38
N SER A 170 15.33 6.53 4.00
CA SER A 170 15.97 5.86 2.87
C SER A 170 15.73 6.66 1.59
N PRO A 171 16.58 6.50 0.56
CA PRO A 171 16.15 6.79 -0.80
C PRO A 171 14.84 6.06 -1.12
N TRP A 172 14.06 6.61 -2.05
CA TRP A 172 12.98 5.86 -2.67
C TRP A 172 13.53 4.64 -3.40
N SER A 173 12.83 3.52 -3.31
CA SER A 173 13.11 2.35 -4.15
C SER A 173 12.95 2.69 -5.63
N HIS A 174 13.52 1.84 -6.49
CA HIS A 174 13.15 1.85 -7.91
C HIS A 174 11.66 1.55 -8.06
N TRP A 175 11.03 2.12 -9.09
CA TRP A 175 9.65 1.82 -9.45
C TRP A 175 9.46 0.32 -9.72
N GLN A 176 8.49 -0.28 -9.04
CA GLN A 176 8.06 -1.66 -9.17
C GLN A 176 6.78 -1.70 -10.02
N PRO A 177 6.79 -2.28 -11.23
CA PRO A 177 5.60 -2.34 -12.08
C PRO A 177 4.65 -3.47 -11.65
N PHE A 178 3.35 -3.26 -11.85
CA PHE A 178 2.35 -4.33 -11.90
C PHE A 178 1.20 -3.96 -12.84
N THR A 179 0.49 -4.96 -13.32
CA THR A 179 -0.75 -4.80 -14.08
C THR A 179 -1.94 -5.18 -13.19
N VAL A 180 -3.06 -4.51 -13.35
CA VAL A 180 -4.34 -4.90 -12.75
C VAL A 180 -5.11 -5.71 -13.77
N ASP A 181 -5.46 -6.95 -13.44
CA ASP A 181 -6.22 -7.84 -14.31
C ASP A 181 -7.13 -8.70 -13.43
N LEU A 182 -8.41 -8.34 -13.40
CA LEU A 182 -9.39 -9.09 -12.64
C LEU A 182 -9.66 -10.42 -13.36
N PRO A 183 -9.86 -11.52 -12.62
CA PRO A 183 -10.33 -12.73 -13.26
C PRO A 183 -11.64 -12.42 -14.01
N ASP A 184 -11.68 -12.82 -15.29
CA ASP A 184 -12.88 -12.70 -16.10
C ASP A 184 -14.07 -13.25 -15.30
N PRO A 185 -15.22 -12.55 -15.29
CA PRO A 185 -16.41 -13.14 -14.73
C PRO A 185 -16.67 -14.45 -15.47
N VAL A 186 -16.54 -15.59 -14.78
CA VAL A 186 -16.95 -16.88 -15.35
C VAL A 186 -18.42 -16.77 -15.77
N SER A 187 -18.70 -17.19 -17.00
CA SER A 187 -19.93 -17.02 -17.79
C SER A 187 -21.20 -16.62 -17.03
N GLU A 188 -21.88 -15.59 -17.54
CA GLU A 188 -23.17 -15.08 -17.05
C GLU A 188 -24.23 -16.20 -16.88
N PRO A 189 -25.12 -16.13 -15.88
CA PRO A 189 -26.24 -17.06 -15.77
C PRO A 189 -27.05 -17.10 -17.07
N ALA A 190 -27.30 -18.30 -17.57
CA ALA A 190 -28.04 -18.49 -18.81
C ALA A 190 -29.43 -19.11 -18.55
N VAL A 191 -30.40 -18.69 -19.36
CA VAL A 191 -31.71 -19.35 -19.46
C VAL A 191 -31.69 -20.28 -20.66
N GLY A 192 -31.82 -21.57 -20.39
CA GLY A 192 -31.95 -22.63 -21.38
C GLY A 192 -33.41 -22.79 -21.87
N PRO A 193 -33.77 -23.98 -22.35
CA PRO A 193 -35.11 -24.28 -22.83
C PRO A 193 -36.21 -23.87 -21.84
N MET A 194 -37.28 -23.30 -22.38
CA MET A 194 -38.48 -22.94 -21.63
C MET A 194 -39.61 -23.92 -21.97
N GLN A 195 -40.40 -24.29 -20.97
CA GLN A 195 -41.53 -25.20 -21.13
C GLN A 195 -42.76 -24.68 -20.40
N VAL A 196 -43.93 -25.05 -20.93
CA VAL A 196 -45.23 -24.82 -20.32
C VAL A 196 -45.87 -26.17 -20.05
N SER A 197 -46.38 -26.42 -18.84
CA SER A 197 -47.03 -27.69 -18.49
C SER A 197 -48.38 -27.45 -17.79
N PRO A 198 -49.48 -28.09 -18.22
CA PRO A 198 -49.59 -28.93 -19.42
C PRO A 198 -49.58 -28.08 -20.70
N SER A 199 -49.01 -28.58 -21.79
CA SER A 199 -49.11 -27.92 -23.10
C SER A 199 -49.07 -28.91 -24.27
N ARG A 200 -49.52 -28.44 -25.44
CA ARG A 200 -49.38 -29.09 -26.74
C ARG A 200 -48.98 -28.06 -27.79
N LEU A 201 -48.29 -28.49 -28.83
CA LEU A 201 -48.06 -27.65 -30.01
C LEU A 201 -49.25 -27.76 -30.96
N VAL A 202 -49.80 -26.62 -31.35
CA VAL A 202 -50.83 -26.50 -32.41
C VAL A 202 -50.32 -25.45 -33.38
N ASP A 203 -50.14 -25.83 -34.64
CA ASP A 203 -49.63 -24.94 -35.70
C ASP A 203 -48.33 -24.19 -35.32
N GLY A 204 -47.46 -24.85 -34.56
CA GLY A 204 -46.18 -24.29 -34.07
C GLY A 204 -46.29 -23.41 -32.83
N ALA A 205 -47.50 -23.14 -32.33
CA ALA A 205 -47.73 -22.40 -31.09
C ALA A 205 -47.91 -23.33 -29.89
N THR A 206 -47.28 -23.00 -28.76
CA THR A 206 -47.51 -23.68 -27.48
C THR A 206 -48.87 -23.29 -26.91
N VAL A 207 -49.81 -24.22 -26.86
CA VAL A 207 -51.16 -24.04 -26.32
C VAL A 207 -51.30 -24.83 -25.02
N THR A 208 -51.76 -24.17 -23.95
CA THR A 208 -52.13 -24.83 -22.69
C THR A 208 -53.64 -24.89 -22.53
N SER A 209 -54.15 -25.98 -21.97
CA SER A 209 -55.56 -26.14 -21.58
C SER A 209 -55.81 -25.81 -20.09
N SER A 210 -54.79 -25.31 -19.39
CA SER A 210 -54.87 -24.96 -17.97
C SER A 210 -54.85 -23.44 -17.81
N LEU A 211 -55.71 -22.91 -16.92
CA LEU A 211 -55.65 -21.52 -16.47
C LEU A 211 -54.54 -21.29 -15.42
N THR A 212 -53.93 -22.37 -14.93
CA THR A 212 -52.81 -22.35 -13.99
C THR A 212 -51.70 -23.27 -14.49
N PRO A 213 -51.05 -22.94 -15.61
CA PRO A 213 -49.94 -23.73 -16.10
C PRO A 213 -48.68 -23.48 -15.26
N SER A 214 -47.79 -24.47 -15.21
CA SER A 214 -46.42 -24.29 -14.73
C SER A 214 -45.55 -23.76 -15.87
N LEU A 215 -44.87 -22.63 -15.62
CA LEU A 215 -43.86 -22.08 -16.52
C LEU A 215 -42.49 -22.49 -16.00
N LEU A 216 -41.77 -23.28 -16.78
CA LEU A 216 -40.48 -23.85 -16.42
C LEU A 216 -39.39 -23.22 -17.27
N ALA A 217 -38.29 -22.85 -16.64
CA ALA A 217 -37.08 -22.40 -17.30
C ALA A 217 -35.91 -23.23 -16.75
N GLN A 218 -35.13 -23.83 -17.64
CA GLN A 218 -33.85 -24.40 -17.23
C GLN A 218 -32.87 -23.25 -17.02
N VAL A 219 -32.20 -23.20 -15.86
CA VAL A 219 -31.20 -22.20 -15.55
C VAL A 219 -29.87 -22.86 -15.27
N SER A 220 -28.79 -22.27 -15.75
CA SER A 220 -27.43 -22.76 -15.54
C SER A 220 -26.53 -21.62 -15.08
N SER A 221 -25.66 -21.93 -14.13
CA SER A 221 -24.54 -21.07 -13.72
C SER A 221 -23.35 -21.94 -13.38
N GLU A 222 -22.14 -21.53 -13.76
CA GLU A 222 -20.91 -22.28 -13.49
C GLU A 222 -20.31 -22.01 -12.10
N TRP A 223 -20.97 -21.17 -11.28
CA TRP A 223 -20.56 -20.93 -9.89
C TRP A 223 -21.06 -22.04 -8.94
N PRO A 224 -20.19 -22.63 -8.11
CA PRO A 224 -20.58 -23.74 -7.22
C PRO A 224 -21.43 -23.36 -5.99
N ALA A 225 -21.85 -22.11 -5.79
CA ALA A 225 -22.71 -21.77 -4.64
C ALA A 225 -23.42 -20.40 -4.75
N ARG A 226 -24.47 -20.24 -5.57
CA ARG A 226 -25.50 -19.19 -5.37
C ARG A 226 -26.88 -19.66 -5.81
N SER A 227 -27.91 -19.35 -5.02
CA SER A 227 -29.31 -19.53 -5.40
C SER A 227 -29.65 -18.60 -6.57
N LEU A 228 -30.12 -19.16 -7.69
CA LEU A 228 -30.61 -18.40 -8.83
C LEU A 228 -32.09 -18.02 -8.60
N THR A 229 -32.44 -16.76 -8.88
CA THR A 229 -33.83 -16.28 -8.85
C THR A 229 -34.27 -15.97 -10.27
N VAL A 230 -35.39 -16.55 -10.71
CA VAL A 230 -35.98 -16.27 -12.03
C VAL A 230 -37.11 -15.27 -11.87
N LEU A 231 -37.03 -14.15 -12.60
CA LEU A 231 -38.13 -13.19 -12.73
C LEU A 231 -38.90 -13.50 -14.01
N ALA A 232 -40.18 -13.85 -13.88
CA ALA A 232 -41.07 -14.06 -15.02
C ALA A 232 -42.03 -12.87 -15.15
N GLN A 233 -42.16 -12.32 -16.36
CA GLN A 233 -43.07 -11.22 -16.67
C GLN A 233 -44.06 -11.66 -17.75
N ARG A 234 -45.33 -11.27 -17.62
CA ARG A 234 -46.35 -11.47 -18.66
C ARG A 234 -46.42 -10.22 -19.57
N GLY A 235 -46.49 -10.45 -20.87
CA GLY A 235 -46.90 -9.47 -21.88
C GLY A 235 -48.17 -9.96 -22.57
N LEU A 236 -49.05 -9.04 -22.95
CA LEU A 236 -50.14 -9.33 -23.88
C LEU A 236 -49.73 -8.80 -25.24
N ASP A 237 -49.61 -9.67 -26.23
CA ASP A 237 -49.50 -9.22 -27.62
C ASP A 237 -50.89 -8.76 -28.08
N GLY A 238 -51.01 -7.47 -28.41
CA GLY A 238 -52.27 -6.88 -28.81
C GLY A 238 -52.69 -7.34 -30.21
N ILE A 239 -53.83 -8.04 -30.31
CA ILE A 239 -54.57 -8.21 -31.57
C ILE A 239 -56.06 -7.98 -31.28
N PHE A 240 -56.57 -6.79 -31.56
CA PHE A 240 -58.00 -6.59 -31.83
C PHE A 240 -58.19 -6.66 -33.36
N ALA A 241 -58.43 -7.86 -33.88
CA ALA A 241 -58.97 -8.03 -35.23
C ALA A 241 -60.49 -7.82 -35.17
N GLY A 242 -60.98 -6.93 -36.04
CA GLY A 242 -62.37 -6.49 -36.08
C GLY A 242 -63.37 -7.61 -36.37
N TRP A 243 -64.51 -7.51 -35.70
CA TRP A 243 -65.75 -8.17 -36.09
C TRP A 243 -66.43 -7.34 -37.19
N ARG A 244 -66.63 -7.93 -38.37
CA ARG A 244 -67.88 -7.91 -39.14
C ARG A 244 -67.84 -8.98 -40.22
#